data_AF-A0A257A6C5-F1
#
_entry.id   AF-A0A257A6C5-F1
#
_cell.length_a   1.000
_cell.length_b   1.000
_cell.length_c   1.000
_cell.angle_alpha   90.00
_cell.angle_beta   90.00
_cell.angle_gamma   90.00
#
_symmetry.space_group_name_H-M   'P 1'
#
loop_
_entity.id
_entity.type
_entity.pdbx_description
1 polymer ?
#
loop_
_entity_poly.entity_id
_entity_poly.type
_entity_poly.pdbx_seq_one_letter_code
_entity_poly.pdbx_strand_id
1 'polypeptide(L)'
;MVLTKQPLAGGSLANFIHLIKKNGIHAKYLPRALYIIFMTFFTLPLRIFEKKHFEKKVMKTEIRKDPIFIIGHWRSGTTYLHNIMGHDKNLGYVSTFQTMVPGVFLGGEKIFKP
;
A
#
# COMPACT_ATOMS: atom_id res chain seq x y z
N MET A 1 5.30 14.98 -18.21
CA MET A 1 4.20 14.65 -17.29
C MET A 1 4.40 13.21 -16.82
N VAL A 2 4.69 12.96 -15.54
CA VAL A 2 5.14 11.64 -15.04
C VAL A 2 3.98 10.63 -15.07
N LEU A 3 4.02 9.68 -16.00
CA LEU A 3 3.02 8.62 -16.15
C LEU A 3 3.16 7.53 -15.07
N THR A 4 4.38 7.35 -14.55
CA THR A 4 4.83 6.15 -13.83
C THR A 4 4.59 6.16 -12.32
N LYS A 5 4.24 7.31 -11.72
CA LYS A 5 4.01 7.46 -10.28
C LYS A 5 2.53 7.62 -9.98
N GLN A 6 1.79 6.51 -9.95
CA GLN A 6 0.37 6.48 -9.60
C GLN A 6 0.14 5.51 -8.43
N PRO A 7 -0.30 5.98 -7.25
CA PRO A 7 -0.52 5.09 -6.09
C PRO A 7 -1.61 4.05 -6.37
N LEU A 8 -2.57 4.37 -7.24
CA LEU A 8 -3.61 3.44 -7.68
C LEU A 8 -3.08 2.27 -8.50
N ALA A 9 -1.91 2.37 -9.10
CA ALA A 9 -1.27 1.24 -9.79
C ALA A 9 -0.95 0.09 -8.84
N GLY A 10 -0.72 0.38 -7.55
CA GLY A 10 -0.55 -0.59 -6.48
C GLY A 10 -1.83 -0.89 -5.69
N GLY A 11 -2.99 -0.37 -6.13
CA GLY A 11 -4.31 -0.56 -5.50
C GLY A 11 -5.27 -1.49 -6.26
N SER A 12 -6.46 -1.76 -5.69
CA SER A 12 -7.44 -2.73 -6.21
C SER A 12 -8.16 -2.27 -7.49
N LEU A 13 -8.44 -3.21 -8.41
CA LEU A 13 -9.21 -2.95 -9.64
C LEU A 13 -10.63 -2.49 -9.33
N ALA A 14 -11.24 -3.08 -8.30
CA ALA A 14 -12.57 -2.69 -7.83
C ALA A 14 -12.59 -1.24 -7.34
N ASN A 15 -11.55 -0.81 -6.61
CA ASN A 15 -11.43 0.58 -6.15
C ASN A 15 -11.25 1.53 -7.34
N PHE A 16 -10.46 1.13 -8.34
CA PHE A 16 -10.26 1.93 -9.54
C PHE A 16 -11.55 2.10 -10.35
N ILE A 17 -12.30 1.00 -10.59
CA ILE A 17 -13.60 1.04 -11.27
C ILE A 17 -14.61 1.89 -10.48
N HIS A 18 -14.64 1.74 -9.15
CA HIS A 18 -15.49 2.54 -8.28
C HIS A 18 -15.17 4.04 -8.41
N LEU A 19 -13.89 4.42 -8.43
CA LEU A 19 -13.46 5.80 -8.59
C LEU A 19 -13.82 6.37 -9.96
N ILE A 20 -13.71 5.58 -11.03
CA ILE A 20 -14.13 5.99 -12.38
C ILE A 20 -15.64 6.21 -12.42
N LYS A 21 -16.42 5.29 -11.86
CA LYS A 21 -17.88 5.41 -11.83
C LYS A 21 -18.33 6.65 -11.04
N LYS A 22 -17.60 7.02 -9.99
CA LYS A 22 -17.94 8.15 -9.12
C LYS A 22 -17.51 9.50 -9.70
N ASN A 23 -16.35 9.60 -10.33
CA ASN A 23 -15.74 10.90 -10.71
C ASN A 23 -15.57 11.10 -12.22
N GLY A 24 -15.70 10.05 -13.04
CA GLY A 24 -15.34 10.06 -14.45
C GLY A 24 -13.83 10.19 -14.69
N ILE A 25 -13.41 10.14 -15.95
CA ILE A 25 -12.02 10.38 -16.36
C ILE A 25 -12.03 11.40 -17.50
N HIS A 26 -11.28 12.50 -17.35
CA HIS A 26 -11.04 13.41 -18.47
C HIS A 26 -10.11 12.75 -19.51
N ALA A 27 -10.38 12.95 -20.80
CA ALA A 27 -9.65 12.33 -21.91
C ALA A 27 -8.11 12.50 -21.84
N LYS A 28 -7.64 13.63 -21.29
CA LYS A 28 -6.21 13.91 -21.05
C LYS A 28 -5.52 12.89 -20.13
N TYR A 29 -6.27 12.19 -19.27
CA TYR A 29 -5.76 11.23 -18.29
C TYR A 29 -6.00 9.77 -18.69
N LEU A 30 -6.55 9.51 -19.88
CA LEU A 30 -6.81 8.16 -20.37
C LEU A 30 -5.53 7.28 -20.42
N PRO A 31 -4.35 7.79 -20.84
CA PRO A 31 -3.11 7.00 -20.79
C PRO A 31 -2.72 6.55 -19.37
N ARG A 32 -3.04 7.36 -18.35
CA ARG A 32 -2.81 6.99 -16.94
C ARG A 32 -3.79 5.92 -16.48
N ALA A 33 -5.05 6.00 -16.92
CA ALA A 33 -6.04 4.99 -16.61
C ALA A 33 -5.65 3.62 -17.19
N LEU A 34 -5.19 3.59 -18.44
CA LEU A 34 -4.68 2.36 -19.07
C LEU A 34 -3.48 1.78 -18.31
N TYR A 35 -2.54 2.63 -17.88
CA TYR A 35 -1.41 2.20 -17.05
C TYR A 35 -1.87 1.57 -15.72
N ILE A 36 -2.85 2.18 -15.05
CA ILE A 36 -3.40 1.63 -13.78
C ILE A 36 -4.08 0.28 -14.03
N ILE A 37 -4.87 0.14 -15.10
CA ILE A 37 -5.51 -1.12 -15.47
C ILE A 37 -4.46 -2.20 -15.72
N PHE A 38 -3.43 -1.89 -16.51
CA PHE A 38 -2.34 -2.82 -16.82
C PHE A 38 -1.61 -3.29 -15.56
N MET A 39 -1.19 -2.37 -14.70
CA MET A 39 -0.49 -2.69 -13.45
C MET A 39 -1.37 -3.48 -12.48
N THR A 40 -2.66 -3.11 -12.39
CA THR A 40 -3.60 -3.78 -11.51
C THR A 40 -3.92 -5.19 -12.00
N PHE A 41 -4.04 -5.39 -13.32
CA PHE A 41 -4.24 -6.70 -13.91
C PHE A 41 -3.08 -7.64 -13.62
N PHE A 42 -1.84 -7.15 -13.77
CA PHE A 42 -0.64 -7.94 -13.50
C PHE A 42 -0.48 -8.29 -12.00
N THR A 43 -0.87 -7.38 -11.11
CA THR A 43 -0.80 -7.60 -9.65
C THR A 43 -2.00 -8.38 -9.10
N LEU A 44 -3.09 -8.52 -9.85
CA LEU A 44 -4.31 -9.22 -9.42
C LEU A 44 -4.08 -10.69 -8.98
N PRO A 45 -3.39 -11.56 -9.75
CA PRO A 45 -3.18 -12.95 -9.33
C PRO A 45 -2.36 -13.04 -8.04
N LEU A 46 -1.34 -12.18 -7.89
CA LEU A 46 -0.52 -12.10 -6.68
C LEU A 46 -1.37 -11.72 -5.46
N ARG A 47 -2.28 -10.76 -5.60
CA ARG A 47 -3.20 -10.37 -4.52
C ARG A 47 -4.17 -11.47 -4.13
N ILE A 48 -4.73 -12.19 -5.09
CA ILE A 48 -5.68 -13.28 -4.81
C ILE A 48 -4.95 -14.39 -4.05
N PHE A 49 -3.72 -14.71 -4.47
CA PHE A 49 -2.88 -15.69 -3.78
C PHE A 49 -2.54 -15.24 -2.36
N GLU A 50 -2.07 -14.00 -2.18
CA GLU A 50 -1.74 -13.44 -0.87
C GLU A 50 -2.96 -13.42 0.05
N LYS A 51 -4.09 -12.93 -0.44
CA LYS A 51 -5.34 -12.92 0.33
C LYS A 51 -5.72 -14.33 0.75
N LYS A 52 -5.77 -15.30 -0.17
CA LYS A 52 -6.16 -16.68 0.17
C LYS A 52 -5.23 -17.33 1.20
N HIS A 53 -3.94 -17.05 1.15
CA HIS A 53 -2.95 -17.67 2.04
C HIS A 53 -2.87 -16.97 3.40
N PHE A 54 -2.89 -15.63 3.43
CA PHE A 54 -2.61 -14.84 4.62
C PHE A 54 -3.86 -14.27 5.32
N GLU A 55 -5.02 -14.17 4.66
CA GLU A 55 -6.24 -13.56 5.25
C GLU A 55 -6.61 -14.22 6.58
N LYS A 56 -6.63 -15.56 6.63
CA LYS A 56 -6.90 -16.29 7.88
C LYS A 56 -5.86 -16.02 8.96
N LYS A 57 -4.58 -15.87 8.59
CA LYS A 57 -3.50 -15.61 9.54
C LYS A 57 -3.57 -14.18 10.08
N VAL A 58 -3.81 -13.21 9.20
CA VAL A 58 -3.98 -11.80 9.55
C VAL A 58 -5.17 -11.63 10.50
N MET A 59 -6.33 -12.23 10.17
CA MET A 59 -7.51 -12.16 11.04
C MET A 59 -7.31 -12.80 12.42
N LYS A 60 -6.45 -13.80 12.54
CA LYS A 60 -6.09 -14.45 13.81
C LYS A 60 -4.94 -13.79 14.54
N THR A 61 -4.29 -12.79 13.94
CA THR A 61 -3.14 -12.13 14.56
C THR A 61 -3.62 -11.14 15.60
N GLU A 62 -3.40 -11.48 16.87
CA GLU A 62 -3.68 -10.60 17.98
C GLU A 62 -2.53 -9.60 18.18
N ILE A 63 -2.89 -8.33 18.37
CA ILE A 63 -1.95 -7.27 18.73
C ILE A 63 -1.70 -7.37 20.23
N ARG A 64 -0.58 -8.01 20.61
CA ARG A 64 -0.25 -8.31 22.02
C ARG A 64 0.28 -7.13 22.83
N LYS A 65 0.83 -6.11 22.16
CA LYS A 65 1.42 -4.92 22.77
C LYS A 65 0.67 -3.69 22.28
N ASP A 66 0.49 -2.70 23.14
CA ASP A 66 -0.21 -1.47 22.78
C ASP A 66 0.53 -0.73 21.65
N PRO A 67 -0.17 -0.30 20.60
CA PRO A 67 0.43 0.47 19.52
C PRO A 67 0.80 1.87 19.98
N ILE A 68 1.89 2.40 19.43
CA ILE A 68 2.36 3.76 19.72
C ILE A 68 1.88 4.70 18.62
N PHE A 69 1.17 5.76 18.99
CA PHE A 69 0.74 6.81 18.09
C PHE A 69 1.58 8.07 18.30
N ILE A 70 2.26 8.52 17.25
CA ILE A 70 3.04 9.77 17.27
C ILE A 70 2.14 10.89 16.71
N ILE A 71 1.73 11.82 17.58
CA ILE A 71 0.87 12.95 17.23
C ILE A 71 1.62 14.24 17.54
N GLY A 72 1.49 15.25 16.69
CA GLY A 72 2.14 16.55 16.89
C GLY A 72 1.75 17.56 15.82
N HIS A 73 2.16 18.81 16.02
CA HIS A 73 1.95 19.87 15.03
C HIS A 73 2.79 19.63 13.77
N TRP A 74 2.37 20.17 12.63
CA TRP A 74 3.19 20.09 11.42
C TRP A 74 4.55 20.75 11.69
N ARG A 75 5.63 20.05 11.33
CA ARG A 75 7.04 20.48 11.43
C ARG A 75 7.60 20.44 12.86
N SER A 76 6.93 19.77 13.79
CA SER A 76 7.46 19.52 15.14
C SER A 76 8.43 18.32 15.23
N GLY A 77 8.92 17.80 14.10
CA GLY A 77 9.87 16.69 14.09
C GLY A 77 9.28 15.29 14.29
N THR A 78 7.97 15.11 14.19
CA THR A 78 7.31 13.78 14.33
C THR A 78 7.88 12.72 13.39
N THR A 79 8.25 13.09 12.15
CA THR A 79 8.91 12.18 11.20
C THR A 79 10.29 11.73 11.69
N TYR A 80 11.06 12.64 12.29
CA TYR A 80 12.38 12.31 12.83
C TYR A 80 12.27 11.34 14.00
N LEU A 81 11.31 11.60 14.91
CA LEU A 81 11.00 10.68 16.01
C LEU A 81 10.58 9.30 15.51
N HIS A 82 9.67 9.23 14.53
CA HIS A 82 9.26 7.96 13.92
C HIS A 82 10.45 7.19 13.33
N ASN A 83 11.39 7.88 12.68
CA ASN A 83 12.58 7.24 12.11
C ASN A 83 13.50 6.65 13.18
N ILE A 84 13.72 7.37 14.30
CA ILE A 84 14.50 6.85 15.44
C ILE A 84 13.83 5.62 16.03
N MET A 85 12.53 5.70 16.31
CA MET A 85 11.77 4.58 16.87
C MET A 85 11.76 3.36 15.94
N GLY A 86 11.75 3.57 14.63
CA GLY A 86 11.81 2.50 13.63
C GLY A 86 13.12 1.69 13.65
N HIS A 87 14.16 2.13 14.36
CA HIS A 87 15.39 1.35 14.53
C HIS A 87 15.30 0.33 15.68
N ASP A 88 14.30 0.43 16.56
CA ASP A 88 14.07 -0.55 17.61
C ASP A 88 13.51 -1.85 17.03
N LYS A 89 14.24 -2.96 17.21
CA LYS A 89 13.84 -4.29 16.73
C LYS A 89 12.57 -4.82 17.40
N ASN A 90 12.16 -4.24 18.54
CA ASN A 90 10.92 -4.60 19.24
C ASN A 90 9.68 -3.91 18.67
N LEU A 91 9.87 -2.91 17.80
CA LEU A 91 8.79 -2.14 17.19
C LEU A 91 8.68 -2.47 15.70
N GLY A 92 7.44 -2.58 15.24
CA GLY A 92 7.12 -2.66 13.82
C GLY A 92 6.53 -1.34 13.35
N TYR A 93 6.84 -0.95 12.12
CA TYR A 93 6.21 0.20 11.46
C TYR A 93 5.81 -0.17 10.03
N VAL A 94 4.86 0.58 9.48
CA VAL A 94 4.44 0.40 8.09
C VAL A 94 5.35 1.23 7.20
N SER A 95 6.11 0.57 6.34
CA SER A 95 7.00 1.23 5.39
C SER A 95 6.22 1.84 4.21
N THR A 96 6.81 2.82 3.52
CA THR A 96 6.23 3.41 2.31
C THR A 96 5.96 2.38 1.21
N PHE A 97 6.76 1.32 1.13
CA PHE A 97 6.51 0.25 0.17
C PHE A 97 5.20 -0.49 0.49
N GLN A 98 5.00 -0.85 1.76
CA GLN A 98 3.80 -1.56 2.22
C GLN A 98 2.53 -0.71 2.03
N THR A 99 2.62 0.62 2.20
CA THR A 99 1.48 1.51 1.92
C THR A 99 1.17 1.66 0.43
N MET A 100 2.18 1.55 -0.44
CA MET A 100 2.00 1.64 -1.89
C MET A 100 1.43 0.33 -2.49
N VAL A 101 1.71 -0.83 -1.90
CA VAL A 101 1.29 -2.14 -2.42
C VAL A 101 0.66 -3.03 -1.35
N PRO A 102 -0.45 -2.61 -0.72
CA PRO A 102 -0.99 -3.26 0.48
C PRO A 102 -1.54 -4.68 0.27
N GLY A 103 -1.76 -5.11 -0.97
CA GLY A 103 -2.29 -6.45 -1.27
C GLY A 103 -1.25 -7.48 -1.69
N VAL A 104 0.03 -7.10 -1.81
CA VAL A 104 1.10 -7.98 -2.32
C VAL A 104 2.34 -7.94 -1.41
N PHE A 105 2.32 -7.18 -0.32
CA PHE A 105 3.53 -6.97 0.47
C PHE A 105 3.86 -8.18 1.35
N LEU A 106 2.88 -8.97 1.82
CA LEU A 106 3.15 -10.07 2.76
C LEU A 106 3.89 -11.25 2.10
N GLY A 107 3.52 -11.59 0.87
CA GLY A 107 4.19 -12.60 0.07
C GLY A 107 5.33 -12.03 -0.78
N GLY A 108 5.20 -10.78 -1.23
CA GLY A 108 6.12 -10.13 -2.15
C GLY A 108 7.33 -9.46 -1.50
N GLU A 109 7.33 -9.13 -0.20
CA GLU A 109 8.45 -8.40 0.41
C GLU A 109 9.79 -9.12 0.20
N LYS A 110 9.82 -10.46 0.28
CA LYS A 110 11.04 -11.26 0.08
C LYS A 110 11.50 -11.36 -1.38
N ILE A 111 10.62 -11.06 -2.34
CA ILE A 111 10.90 -11.12 -3.78
C ILE A 111 11.30 -9.74 -4.32
N PHE A 112 10.74 -8.67 -3.73
CA PHE A 112 10.91 -7.29 -4.19
C PHE A 112 11.92 -6.48 -3.36
N LYS A 113 12.27 -6.88 -2.13
CA LYS A 113 13.46 -6.35 -1.44
C LYS A 113 14.71 -7.12 -1.91
N PRO A 114 15.75 -6.44 -2.42
CA PRO A 114 17.07 -7.06 -2.54
C PRO A 114 17.66 -7.43 -1.17
#